data_AF-A0A3B9SFU4-F1
#
_entry.id   AF-A0A3B9SFU4-F1
#
_cell.length_a   1.000
_cell.length_b   1.000
_cell.length_c   1.000
_cell.angle_alpha   90.00
_cell.angle_beta   90.00
_cell.angle_gamma   90.00
#
_symmetry.space_group_name_H-M   'P 1'
#
loop_
_entity.id
_entity.type
_entity.pdbx_description
1 polymer ?
#
loop_
_entity_poly.entity_id
_entity_poly.type
_entity_poly.pdbx_seq_one_letter_code
_entity_poly.pdbx_strand_id
1 'polypeptide(L)'
;KSFRAKRVYNCLAVTGACLMISKDKFYAVRGFDERLPVSYNDIDLCFKLHEAGYYNVVRNDAFLWHHESASRGNDMISKVKLERLAKERSRLYFFHPDLFAKDPFYNPNLSQRRADCRLNDSFNDYLQKADRDEIFKLNGKVNAHFDSYNTACGIALKGMAEFTNAAMNGDVDAFVVLFNQNECYLYGCDCIYNQDLPKAKAFRGIDARINHADLPKGSFRVGILLKNNLTGAKGCILTDEMYTKEL
;
A
#
# COMPACT_ATOMS: atom_id res chain seq x y z
N LYS A 1 -19.48 11.41 5.50
CA LYS A 1 -19.17 10.41 6.55
C LYS A 1 -19.64 9.03 6.07
N SER A 2 -18.74 8.07 5.91
CA SER A 2 -19.01 6.73 5.34
C SER A 2 -20.07 5.95 6.14
N PHE A 3 -20.97 5.25 5.44
CA PHE A 3 -21.99 4.39 6.04
C PHE A 3 -21.41 3.22 6.86
N ARG A 4 -20.17 2.80 6.57
CA ARG A 4 -19.49 1.69 7.26
C ARG A 4 -19.24 1.98 8.74
N ALA A 5 -19.02 3.25 9.09
CA ALA A 5 -18.77 3.69 10.47
C ALA A 5 -20.03 3.71 11.37
N LYS A 6 -21.20 3.30 10.86
CA LYS A 6 -22.47 3.34 11.61
C LYS A 6 -23.11 1.98 11.87
N ARG A 7 -22.53 0.88 11.36
CA ARG A 7 -23.11 -0.47 11.49
C ARG A 7 -22.14 -1.41 12.17
N VAL A 8 -22.66 -2.41 12.85
CA VAL A 8 -21.88 -3.55 13.31
C VAL A 8 -21.58 -4.42 12.09
N TYR A 9 -20.32 -4.78 11.89
CA TYR A 9 -19.92 -5.64 10.77
C TYR A 9 -18.75 -6.54 11.15
N ASN A 10 -18.69 -7.68 10.46
CA ASN A 10 -17.58 -8.63 10.59
C ASN A 10 -16.39 -8.11 9.79
N CYS A 11 -15.21 -8.28 10.35
CA CYS A 11 -13.94 -7.93 9.73
C CYS A 11 -12.93 -9.05 9.99
N LEU A 12 -11.89 -9.14 9.16
CA LEU A 12 -10.85 -10.12 9.40
C LEU A 12 -10.07 -9.81 10.69
N ALA A 13 -9.71 -8.55 10.91
CA ALA A 13 -8.96 -8.12 12.09
C ALA A 13 -9.39 -6.74 12.61
N VAL A 14 -9.16 -6.52 13.91
CA VAL A 14 -9.40 -5.25 14.62
C VAL A 14 -8.15 -4.85 15.40
N THR A 15 -8.04 -3.56 15.74
CA THR A 15 -6.91 -3.04 16.52
C THR A 15 -6.99 -3.52 17.97
N GLY A 16 -5.84 -3.86 18.55
CA GLY A 16 -5.71 -4.28 19.94
C GLY A 16 -5.98 -3.19 20.99
N ALA A 17 -6.34 -1.97 20.60
CA ALA A 17 -6.59 -0.88 21.54
C ALA A 17 -7.75 -1.17 22.50
N CYS A 18 -8.78 -1.89 22.03
CA CYS A 18 -9.89 -2.33 22.88
C CYS A 18 -10.50 -3.62 22.30
N LEU A 19 -10.29 -4.73 23.00
CA LEU A 19 -10.80 -6.04 22.63
C LEU A 19 -11.66 -6.63 23.75
N MET A 20 -12.71 -7.35 23.38
CA MET A 20 -13.49 -8.17 24.30
C MET A 20 -13.66 -9.55 23.68
N ILE A 21 -13.27 -10.59 24.41
CA ILE A 21 -13.28 -11.97 23.93
C ILE A 21 -13.72 -12.92 25.05
N SER A 22 -14.47 -13.95 24.67
CA SER A 22 -14.78 -15.05 25.60
C SER A 22 -13.49 -15.75 26.03
N LYS A 23 -13.35 -16.01 27.33
CA LYS A 23 -12.21 -16.70 27.93
C LYS A 23 -11.90 -18.01 27.21
N ASP A 24 -12.92 -18.83 26.96
CA ASP A 24 -12.75 -20.15 26.36
C ASP A 24 -12.26 -20.05 24.92
N LYS A 25 -12.76 -19.07 24.15
CA LYS A 25 -12.31 -18.81 22.77
C LYS A 25 -10.87 -18.32 22.73
N PHE A 26 -10.47 -17.46 23.67
CA PHE A 26 -9.10 -16.96 23.77
C PHE A 26 -8.11 -18.09 24.04
N TYR A 27 -8.42 -18.98 24.99
CA TYR A 27 -7.56 -20.13 25.28
C TYR A 27 -7.57 -21.19 24.18
N ALA A 28 -8.71 -21.40 23.50
CA ALA A 28 -8.79 -22.33 22.37
C ALA A 28 -7.79 -21.99 21.25
N VAL A 29 -7.53 -20.71 21.01
CA VAL A 29 -6.55 -20.23 20.02
C VAL A 29 -5.16 -19.93 20.61
N ARG A 30 -4.92 -20.34 21.87
CA ARG A 30 -3.66 -20.13 22.61
C ARG A 30 -3.28 -18.65 22.82
N GLY A 31 -4.25 -17.75 22.84
CA GLY A 31 -4.04 -16.33 23.19
C GLY A 31 -3.08 -15.58 22.26
N PHE A 32 -2.29 -14.66 22.81
CA PHE A 32 -1.29 -13.89 22.06
C PHE A 32 -0.01 -14.70 21.85
N ASP A 33 0.63 -14.51 20.70
CA ASP A 33 1.94 -15.12 20.41
C ASP A 33 3.09 -14.21 20.84
N GLU A 34 3.92 -14.68 21.76
CA GLU A 34 5.09 -13.94 22.27
C GLU A 34 6.15 -13.68 21.19
N ARG A 35 6.07 -14.35 20.03
CA ARG A 35 6.94 -14.12 18.86
C ARG A 35 6.58 -12.83 18.10
N LEU A 36 5.45 -12.20 18.43
CA LEU A 36 4.96 -10.91 17.92
C LEU A 36 4.80 -9.89 19.08
N PRO A 37 5.87 -9.48 19.75
CA PRO A 37 5.76 -8.74 21.01
C PRO A 37 5.24 -7.30 20.86
N VAL A 38 5.38 -6.67 19.70
CA VAL A 38 5.11 -5.22 19.54
C VAL A 38 4.07 -4.91 18.48
N SER A 39 4.16 -5.52 17.30
CA SER A 39 3.27 -5.27 16.17
C SER A 39 2.63 -6.56 15.70
N TYR A 40 1.45 -6.44 15.08
CA TYR A 40 0.70 -7.54 14.49
C TYR A 40 0.18 -8.61 15.49
N ASN A 41 0.36 -8.46 16.80
CA ASN A 41 -0.18 -9.40 17.79
C ASN A 41 -1.71 -9.45 17.82
N ASP A 42 -2.34 -8.30 17.66
CA ASP A 42 -3.78 -8.12 17.54
C ASP A 42 -4.31 -8.75 16.25
N ILE A 43 -3.57 -8.59 15.16
CA ILE A 43 -3.90 -9.19 13.85
C ILE A 43 -3.75 -10.72 13.90
N ASP A 44 -2.66 -11.23 14.48
CA ASP A 44 -2.42 -12.66 14.70
C ASP A 44 -3.53 -13.31 15.54
N LEU A 45 -3.93 -12.68 16.64
CA LEU A 45 -5.05 -13.15 17.45
C LEU A 45 -6.35 -13.22 16.62
N CYS A 46 -6.62 -12.18 15.82
CA CYS A 46 -7.80 -12.14 14.96
C CYS A 46 -7.76 -13.23 13.88
N PHE A 47 -6.60 -13.49 13.27
CA PHE A 47 -6.41 -14.53 12.25
C PHE A 47 -6.65 -15.92 12.84
N LYS A 48 -6.05 -16.24 14.00
CA LYS A 48 -6.29 -17.52 14.68
C LYS A 48 -7.76 -17.73 15.03
N LEU A 49 -8.46 -16.68 15.45
CA LEU A 49 -9.90 -16.76 15.72
C LEU A 49 -10.71 -17.01 14.44
N HIS A 50 -10.33 -16.36 13.34
CA HIS A 50 -10.97 -16.56 12.05
C HIS A 50 -10.76 -17.98 11.52
N GLU A 51 -9.54 -18.49 11.57
CA GLU A 51 -9.17 -19.86 11.16
C GLU A 51 -9.86 -20.92 12.04
N ALA A 52 -10.10 -20.61 13.32
CA ALA A 52 -10.90 -21.45 14.23
C ALA A 52 -12.43 -21.35 13.99
N GLY A 53 -12.87 -20.60 12.97
CA GLY A 53 -14.29 -20.48 12.60
C GLY A 53 -15.07 -19.42 13.37
N TYR A 54 -14.40 -18.53 14.12
CA TYR A 54 -15.03 -17.41 14.80
C TYR A 54 -15.04 -16.14 13.94
N TYR A 55 -15.82 -15.15 14.38
CA TYR A 55 -15.90 -13.84 13.73
C TYR A 55 -15.32 -12.75 14.64
N ASN A 56 -14.49 -11.89 14.05
CA ASN A 56 -14.12 -10.61 14.65
C ASN A 56 -15.12 -9.55 14.19
N VAL A 57 -15.55 -8.70 15.12
CA VAL A 57 -16.67 -7.76 14.90
C VAL A 57 -16.31 -6.38 15.42
N VAL A 58 -16.52 -5.35 14.59
CA VAL A 58 -16.42 -3.95 15.03
C VAL A 58 -17.79 -3.48 15.54
N ARG A 59 -17.84 -3.06 16.80
CA ARG A 59 -19.02 -2.44 17.43
C ARG A 59 -18.90 -0.92 17.38
N ASN A 60 -19.59 -0.30 16.41
CA ASN A 60 -19.60 1.16 16.22
C ASN A 60 -20.61 1.90 17.14
N ASP A 61 -21.29 1.18 18.03
CA ASP A 61 -22.23 1.69 19.01
C ASP A 61 -21.64 1.77 20.44
N ALA A 62 -20.42 1.26 20.64
CA ALA A 62 -19.64 1.43 21.85
C ALA A 62 -18.51 2.43 21.59
N PHE A 63 -18.35 3.41 22.47
CA PHE A 63 -17.34 4.47 22.34
C PHE A 63 -16.38 4.43 23.51
N LEU A 64 -15.08 4.32 23.20
CA LEU A 64 -13.99 4.43 24.16
C LEU A 64 -12.99 5.45 23.68
N TRP A 65 -12.40 6.20 24.63
CA TRP A 65 -11.35 7.15 24.34
C TRP A 65 -10.01 6.45 24.41
N HIS A 66 -9.27 6.47 23.31
CA HIS A 66 -7.90 5.97 23.24
C HIS A 66 -6.95 7.13 22.91
N HIS A 67 -6.06 7.46 23.84
CA HIS A 67 -5.02 8.46 23.61
C HIS A 67 -3.86 7.83 22.83
N GLU A 68 -4.05 7.76 21.52
CA GLU A 68 -3.19 7.02 20.60
C GLU A 68 -1.71 7.47 20.65
N SER A 69 -0.79 6.51 20.49
CA SER A 69 0.66 6.72 20.32
C SER A 69 1.44 7.37 21.47
N ALA A 70 0.84 7.61 22.63
CA ALA A 70 1.52 8.23 23.78
C ALA A 70 2.72 7.43 24.32
N SER A 71 2.68 6.09 24.25
CA SER A 71 3.75 5.20 24.73
C SER A 71 4.58 4.56 23.61
N ARG A 72 4.01 4.35 22.41
CA ARG A 72 4.64 3.63 21.29
C ARG A 72 5.56 4.51 20.44
N GLY A 73 5.20 5.79 20.28
CA GLY A 73 5.82 6.70 19.31
C GLY A 73 5.62 6.24 17.85
N ASN A 74 6.20 6.97 16.90
CA ASN A 74 6.06 6.66 15.48
C ASN A 74 7.10 5.61 15.04
N ASP A 75 6.62 4.42 14.62
CA ASP A 75 7.47 3.31 14.16
C ASP A 75 8.22 3.61 12.85
N MET A 76 7.80 4.64 12.11
CA MET A 76 8.43 5.04 10.84
C MET A 76 9.69 5.89 11.02
N ILE A 77 10.00 6.34 12.24
CA ILE A 77 11.12 7.26 12.50
C ILE A 77 12.46 6.51 12.70
N SER A 78 12.41 5.24 13.16
CA SER A 78 13.61 4.47 13.49
C SER A 78 13.78 3.28 12.56
N LYS A 79 14.97 3.16 11.97
CA LYS A 79 15.35 2.00 11.12
C LYS A 79 15.16 0.67 11.85
N VAL A 80 15.51 0.60 13.13
CA VAL A 80 15.34 -0.61 13.96
C VAL A 80 13.86 -0.98 14.13
N LYS A 81 12.99 0.01 14.33
CA LYS A 81 11.53 -0.21 14.44
C LYS A 81 10.94 -0.69 13.12
N LEU A 82 11.38 -0.13 11.99
CA LEU A 82 10.98 -0.57 10.65
C LEU A 82 11.42 -2.01 10.35
N GLU A 83 12.66 -2.37 10.67
CA GLU A 83 13.16 -3.74 10.49
C GLU A 83 12.39 -4.75 11.35
N ARG A 84 12.07 -4.39 12.60
CA ARG A 84 11.19 -5.20 13.46
C ARG A 84 9.80 -5.36 12.85
N LEU A 85 9.18 -4.26 12.40
CA LEU A 85 7.86 -4.27 11.77
C LEU A 85 7.84 -5.23 10.56
N ALA A 86 8.87 -5.17 9.70
CA ALA A 86 9.00 -6.06 8.56
C ALA A 86 9.17 -7.53 8.95
N LYS A 87 9.99 -7.82 9.98
CA LYS A 87 10.18 -9.18 10.52
C LYS A 87 8.90 -9.76 11.12
N GLU A 88 8.19 -8.98 11.94
CA GLU A 88 6.94 -9.40 12.56
C GLU A 88 5.83 -9.61 11.52
N ARG A 89 5.73 -8.72 10.52
CA ARG A 89 4.84 -8.92 9.36
C ARG A 89 5.14 -10.22 8.61
N SER A 90 6.41 -10.51 8.38
CA SER A 90 6.81 -11.74 7.68
C SER A 90 6.46 -12.99 8.50
N ARG A 91 6.60 -12.94 9.83
CA ARG A 91 6.19 -14.03 10.73
C ARG A 91 4.67 -14.24 10.73
N LEU A 92 3.89 -13.16 10.81
CA LEU A 92 2.42 -13.23 10.76
C LEU A 92 1.97 -14.05 9.55
N TYR A 93 2.44 -13.69 8.35
CA TYR A 93 2.06 -14.40 7.13
C TYR A 93 2.71 -15.76 6.96
N PHE A 94 3.84 -16.02 7.62
CA PHE A 94 4.40 -17.36 7.70
C PHE A 94 3.49 -18.31 8.50
N PHE A 95 2.85 -17.82 9.58
CA PHE A 95 1.88 -18.60 10.34
C PHE A 95 0.52 -18.70 9.66
N HIS A 96 0.13 -17.69 8.89
CA HIS A 96 -1.19 -17.57 8.26
C HIS A 96 -1.09 -17.35 6.73
N PRO A 97 -0.53 -18.32 5.96
CA PRO A 97 -0.27 -18.14 4.54
C PRO A 97 -1.53 -17.91 3.71
N ASP A 98 -2.65 -18.54 4.08
CA ASP A 98 -3.93 -18.43 3.34
C ASP A 98 -4.58 -17.04 3.43
N LEU A 99 -4.14 -16.22 4.40
CA LEU A 99 -4.60 -14.86 4.63
C LEU A 99 -3.61 -13.81 4.08
N PHE A 100 -2.56 -14.23 3.37
CA PHE A 100 -1.62 -13.31 2.74
C PHE A 100 -2.31 -12.40 1.73
N ALA A 101 -2.33 -11.10 2.02
CA ALA A 101 -2.94 -10.06 1.18
C ALA A 101 -4.40 -10.35 0.76
N LYS A 102 -5.12 -11.11 1.59
CA LYS A 102 -6.49 -11.54 1.32
C LYS A 102 -7.36 -11.29 2.54
N ASP A 103 -8.29 -10.34 2.43
CA ASP A 103 -9.33 -10.11 3.43
C ASP A 103 -10.69 -10.65 2.92
N PRO A 104 -11.21 -11.74 3.48
CA PRO A 104 -12.52 -12.31 3.10
C PRO A 104 -13.70 -11.36 3.32
N PHE A 105 -13.55 -10.36 4.20
CA PHE A 105 -14.60 -9.40 4.55
C PHE A 105 -14.46 -8.07 3.80
N TYR A 106 -13.40 -7.91 2.99
CA TYR A 106 -13.22 -6.74 2.15
C TYR A 106 -13.71 -7.02 0.74
N ASN A 107 -14.45 -6.08 0.15
CA ASN A 107 -14.96 -6.25 -1.21
C ASN A 107 -13.76 -6.21 -2.19
N PRO A 108 -13.55 -7.24 -3.02
CA PRO A 108 -12.42 -7.29 -3.96
C PRO A 108 -12.46 -6.15 -5.00
N ASN A 109 -13.64 -5.58 -5.26
CA ASN A 109 -13.81 -4.44 -6.15
C ASN A 109 -13.43 -3.11 -5.51
N LEU A 110 -13.00 -3.08 -4.25
CA LEU A 110 -12.51 -1.89 -3.56
C LEU A 110 -11.00 -1.98 -3.37
N SER A 111 -10.31 -0.84 -3.41
CA SER A 111 -8.87 -0.78 -3.18
C SER A 111 -8.55 -1.27 -1.77
N GLN A 112 -7.70 -2.30 -1.67
CA GLN A 112 -7.25 -2.89 -0.40
C GLN A 112 -6.10 -2.11 0.26
N ARG A 113 -5.51 -1.16 -0.48
CA ARG A 113 -4.38 -0.34 -0.01
C ARG A 113 -4.79 0.96 0.68
N ARG A 114 -6.05 1.38 0.49
CA ARG A 114 -6.55 2.68 0.96
C ARG A 114 -7.75 2.53 1.90
N ALA A 115 -7.87 3.46 2.85
CA ALA A 115 -9.00 3.50 3.79
C ALA A 115 -10.25 4.21 3.20
N ASP A 116 -10.19 4.67 1.94
CA ASP A 116 -11.19 5.57 1.35
C ASP A 116 -12.23 4.87 0.43
N CYS A 117 -12.30 3.54 0.46
CA CYS A 117 -13.33 2.72 -0.21
C CYS A 117 -13.49 3.03 -1.73
N ARG A 118 -12.43 3.49 -2.40
CA ARG A 118 -12.45 3.66 -3.87
C ARG A 118 -12.49 2.30 -4.54
N LEU A 119 -12.99 2.29 -5.77
CA LEU A 119 -12.94 1.09 -6.60
C LEU A 119 -11.48 0.65 -6.80
N ASN A 120 -11.31 -0.66 -6.90
CA ASN A 120 -10.08 -1.26 -7.35
C ASN A 120 -9.97 -1.01 -8.85
N ASP A 121 -9.42 0.14 -9.22
CA ASP A 121 -9.06 0.40 -10.60
C ASP A 121 -7.84 -0.46 -10.91
N SER A 122 -8.06 -1.54 -11.66
CA SER A 122 -7.12 -2.63 -12.01
C SER A 122 -5.71 -2.21 -12.48
N PHE A 123 -5.50 -0.92 -12.73
CA PHE A 123 -4.21 -0.34 -13.10
C PHE A 123 -3.27 -0.07 -11.92
N ASN A 124 -3.77 -0.04 -10.67
CA ASN A 124 -2.98 0.41 -9.51
C ASN A 124 -2.54 -0.69 -8.53
N ASP A 125 -3.06 -1.91 -8.67
CA ASP A 125 -2.93 -2.92 -7.62
C ASP A 125 -1.89 -4.01 -7.90
N TYR A 126 -1.45 -4.18 -9.16
CA TYR A 126 -0.50 -5.21 -9.55
C TYR A 126 0.57 -4.71 -10.51
N LEU A 127 1.73 -5.35 -10.44
CA LEU A 127 2.79 -5.15 -11.42
C LEU A 127 2.36 -5.75 -12.76
N GLN A 128 2.22 -4.91 -13.78
CA GLN A 128 1.82 -5.32 -15.12
C GLN A 128 3.04 -5.34 -16.04
N LYS A 129 3.25 -6.44 -16.76
CA LYS A 129 4.23 -6.48 -17.85
C LYS A 129 3.71 -5.63 -18.99
N ALA A 130 4.55 -4.76 -19.53
CA ALA A 130 4.16 -3.82 -20.56
C ALA A 130 5.14 -3.84 -21.72
N ASP A 131 4.65 -3.43 -22.90
CA ASP A 131 5.48 -3.34 -24.10
C ASP A 131 6.45 -2.15 -23.96
N ARG A 132 7.73 -2.48 -24.06
CA ARG A 132 8.83 -1.53 -23.97
C ARG A 132 8.72 -0.44 -25.02
N ASP A 133 8.41 -0.79 -26.26
CA ASP A 133 8.43 0.15 -27.38
C ASP A 133 7.19 1.04 -27.38
N GLU A 134 6.12 0.62 -26.72
CA GLU A 134 4.90 1.43 -26.58
C GLU A 134 5.02 2.47 -25.45
N ILE A 135 5.66 2.12 -24.33
CA ILE A 135 5.79 3.02 -23.17
C ILE A 135 6.61 4.26 -23.51
N PHE A 136 7.68 4.11 -24.30
CA PHE A 136 8.56 5.23 -24.66
C PHE A 136 8.11 6.01 -25.90
N LYS A 137 6.89 5.79 -26.41
CA LYS A 137 6.23 6.71 -27.36
C LYS A 137 5.72 7.95 -26.62
N LEU A 138 6.67 8.75 -26.14
CA LEU A 138 6.41 9.91 -25.30
C LEU A 138 6.15 11.15 -26.17
N ASN A 139 5.05 11.85 -25.87
CA ASN A 139 4.70 13.16 -26.41
C ASN A 139 4.65 14.24 -25.31
N GLY A 140 4.85 13.83 -24.05
CA GLY A 140 4.97 14.69 -22.88
C GLY A 140 6.38 14.64 -22.28
N LYS A 141 6.82 15.75 -21.70
CA LYS A 141 8.01 15.85 -20.87
C LYS A 141 7.59 15.88 -19.41
N VAL A 142 8.21 15.05 -18.60
CA VAL A 142 7.92 14.96 -17.15
C VAL A 142 9.13 15.42 -16.38
N ASN A 143 8.89 16.22 -15.34
CA ASN A 143 9.86 16.50 -14.30
C ASN A 143 9.41 15.80 -13.03
N ALA A 144 10.34 15.17 -12.31
CA ALA A 144 10.05 14.52 -11.03
C ALA A 144 11.10 14.89 -9.98
N HIS A 145 10.62 15.10 -8.76
CA HIS A 145 11.44 15.33 -7.58
C HIS A 145 11.03 14.33 -6.51
N PHE A 146 11.97 13.54 -5.99
CA PHE A 146 11.69 12.52 -4.99
C PHE A 146 12.11 13.01 -3.61
N ASP A 147 11.15 13.18 -2.70
CA ASP A 147 11.40 13.53 -1.30
C ASP A 147 11.98 12.34 -0.53
N SER A 148 11.55 11.12 -0.89
CA SER A 148 12.07 9.88 -0.34
C SER A 148 12.09 8.79 -1.40
N TYR A 149 13.18 8.04 -1.45
CA TYR A 149 13.37 6.96 -2.41
C TYR A 149 14.13 5.81 -1.74
N ASN A 150 13.63 4.59 -1.83
CA ASN A 150 14.25 3.39 -1.25
C ASN A 150 13.92 2.14 -2.08
N THR A 151 14.96 1.39 -2.44
CA THR A 151 14.88 0.14 -3.23
C THR A 151 15.34 -1.11 -2.46
N ALA A 152 15.77 -0.98 -1.20
CA ALA A 152 16.47 -2.05 -0.46
C ALA A 152 15.56 -3.24 -0.09
N CYS A 153 14.30 -2.99 0.27
CA CYS A 153 13.36 -4.02 0.74
C CYS A 153 12.05 -4.02 -0.07
N GLY A 154 12.16 -3.70 -1.36
CA GLY A 154 11.02 -3.34 -2.21
C GLY A 154 11.23 -1.92 -2.75
N ILE A 155 10.22 -1.35 -3.40
CA ILE A 155 10.30 0.00 -3.95
C ILE A 155 9.35 0.89 -3.15
N ALA A 156 9.91 1.87 -2.45
CA ALA A 156 9.15 2.93 -1.81
C ALA A 156 9.63 4.27 -2.38
N LEU A 157 8.73 4.98 -3.04
CA LEU A 157 9.01 6.30 -3.60
C LEU A 157 7.92 7.26 -3.22
N LYS A 158 8.33 8.47 -2.84
CA LYS A 158 7.44 9.58 -2.57
C LYS A 158 8.07 10.86 -3.10
N GLY A 159 7.26 11.70 -3.71
CA GLY A 159 7.75 12.95 -4.28
C GLY A 159 6.68 13.65 -5.09
N MET A 160 7.12 14.50 -6.01
CA MET A 160 6.28 15.17 -6.99
C MET A 160 6.67 14.77 -8.41
N ALA A 161 5.70 14.68 -9.30
CA ALA A 161 5.94 14.54 -10.73
C ALA A 161 4.95 15.39 -11.50
N GLU A 162 5.39 16.11 -12.52
CA GLU A 162 4.51 16.95 -13.32
C GLU A 162 4.92 16.96 -14.80
N PHE A 163 3.95 17.19 -15.67
CA PHE A 163 4.22 17.49 -17.06
C PHE A 163 4.73 18.92 -17.17
N THR A 164 5.85 19.12 -17.86
CA THR A 164 6.40 20.45 -18.13
C THR A 164 5.83 21.08 -19.40
N ASN A 165 5.25 20.27 -20.28
CA ASN A 165 4.72 20.71 -21.58
C ASN A 165 3.25 20.27 -21.83
N ALA A 166 2.57 19.75 -20.81
CA ALA A 166 1.17 19.34 -20.89
C ALA A 166 0.44 19.73 -19.60
N ALA A 167 -0.87 19.92 -19.68
CA ALA A 167 -1.65 20.35 -18.53
C ALA A 167 -1.87 19.20 -17.53
N MET A 168 -1.91 19.52 -16.23
CA MET A 168 -2.09 18.53 -15.15
C MET A 168 -3.57 18.17 -14.90
N ASN A 169 -4.53 18.96 -15.40
CA ASN A 169 -6.01 18.79 -15.54
C ASN A 169 -6.83 17.95 -14.53
N GLY A 170 -6.25 17.43 -13.44
CA GLY A 170 -6.89 16.54 -12.47
C GLY A 170 -7.03 15.08 -12.90
N ASP A 171 -6.91 14.76 -14.20
CA ASP A 171 -7.08 13.40 -14.75
C ASP A 171 -5.76 12.89 -15.36
N VAL A 172 -4.84 12.55 -14.46
CA VAL A 172 -3.49 12.08 -14.77
C VAL A 172 -3.20 10.87 -13.91
N ASP A 173 -2.89 9.76 -14.57
CA ASP A 173 -2.39 8.55 -13.94
C ASP A 173 -0.87 8.64 -13.81
N ALA A 174 -0.35 8.13 -12.70
CA ALA A 174 1.07 8.00 -12.45
C ALA A 174 1.41 6.52 -12.24
N PHE A 175 2.54 6.08 -12.80
CA PHE A 175 3.02 4.71 -12.70
C PHE A 175 4.50 4.69 -12.34
N VAL A 176 4.90 3.79 -11.47
CA VAL A 176 6.29 3.34 -11.33
C VAL A 176 6.61 2.49 -12.53
N VAL A 177 7.71 2.80 -13.19
CA VAL A 177 8.23 2.00 -14.29
C VAL A 177 9.44 1.23 -13.79
N LEU A 178 9.45 -0.07 -14.04
CA LEU A 178 10.66 -0.90 -13.95
C LEU A 178 11.10 -1.22 -15.35
N PHE A 179 12.35 -0.93 -15.65
CA PHE A 179 12.87 -1.02 -16.99
C PHE A 179 14.27 -1.64 -16.99
N ASN A 180 14.45 -2.68 -17.80
CA ASN A 180 15.78 -3.19 -18.14
C ASN A 180 15.89 -3.40 -19.66
N GLN A 181 16.95 -4.08 -20.12
CA GLN A 181 17.18 -4.28 -21.55
C GLN A 181 16.10 -5.15 -22.22
N ASN A 182 15.44 -6.05 -21.48
CA ASN A 182 14.56 -7.08 -22.04
C ASN A 182 13.10 -6.90 -21.65
N GLU A 183 12.83 -6.30 -20.49
CA GLU A 183 11.53 -6.28 -19.85
C GLU A 183 11.18 -4.89 -19.33
N CYS A 184 9.89 -4.58 -19.38
CA CYS A 184 9.32 -3.41 -18.78
C CYS A 184 8.08 -3.78 -17.98
N TYR A 185 7.97 -3.21 -16.79
CA TYR A 185 6.81 -3.37 -15.93
C TYR A 185 6.30 -2.03 -15.44
N LEU A 186 4.98 -1.93 -15.30
CA LEU A 186 4.28 -0.78 -14.76
C LEU A 186 3.61 -1.16 -13.44
N TYR A 187 3.68 -0.26 -12.48
CA TYR A 187 2.98 -0.37 -11.22
C TYR A 187 2.28 0.97 -10.94
N GLY A 188 0.97 0.99 -10.74
CA GLY A 188 0.28 2.26 -10.51
C GLY A 188 0.67 2.95 -9.20
N CYS A 189 0.77 4.27 -9.24
CA CYS A 189 1.12 5.11 -8.10
C CYS A 189 -0.13 5.75 -7.50
N ASP A 190 -0.06 6.06 -6.20
CA ASP A 190 -1.01 6.95 -5.58
C ASP A 190 -0.68 8.40 -5.97
N CYS A 191 -1.61 9.04 -6.69
CA CYS A 191 -1.57 10.46 -6.99
C CYS A 191 -2.09 11.25 -5.78
N ILE A 192 -1.23 12.06 -5.16
CA ILE A 192 -1.59 12.96 -4.05
C ILE A 192 -2.13 14.26 -4.63
N TYR A 193 -3.42 14.50 -4.40
CA TYR A 193 -4.10 15.73 -4.79
C TYR A 193 -4.25 16.67 -3.59
N ASN A 194 -3.77 17.90 -3.72
CA ASN A 194 -4.07 18.98 -2.79
C ASN A 194 -5.48 19.53 -3.06
N GLN A 195 -6.38 19.31 -2.10
CA GLN A 195 -7.79 19.71 -2.19
C GLN A 195 -8.00 21.23 -2.08
N ASP A 196 -7.01 21.96 -1.54
CA ASP A 196 -7.06 23.42 -1.39
C ASP A 196 -6.69 24.16 -2.68
N LEU A 197 -6.22 23.42 -3.71
CA LEU A 197 -5.90 23.97 -5.01
C LEU A 197 -7.04 23.71 -6.01
N PRO A 198 -7.25 24.62 -6.98
CA PRO A 198 -8.14 24.35 -8.09
C PRO A 198 -7.78 23.02 -8.76
N LYS A 199 -8.77 22.20 -9.15
CA LYS A 199 -8.56 20.86 -9.74
C LYS A 199 -7.45 20.81 -10.82
N ALA A 200 -7.33 21.87 -11.62
CA ALA A 200 -6.31 22.01 -12.66
C ALA A 200 -4.85 22.02 -12.15
N LYS A 201 -4.63 22.33 -10.86
CA LYS A 201 -3.32 22.38 -10.18
C LYS A 201 -3.28 21.48 -8.93
N ALA A 202 -4.26 20.59 -8.78
CA ALA A 202 -4.42 19.80 -7.57
C ALA A 202 -3.37 18.69 -7.46
N PHE A 203 -2.84 18.18 -8.57
CA PHE A 203 -1.79 17.16 -8.52
C PHE A 203 -0.51 17.75 -7.92
N ARG A 204 -0.03 17.17 -6.81
CA ARG A 204 1.21 17.59 -6.17
C ARG A 204 2.13 16.45 -5.78
N GLY A 205 1.72 15.20 -5.89
CA GLY A 205 2.58 14.13 -5.44
C GLY A 205 2.31 12.77 -6.00
N ILE A 206 3.34 11.95 -5.94
CA ILE A 206 3.35 10.51 -6.18
C ILE A 206 3.74 9.84 -4.86
N ASP A 207 3.03 8.78 -4.50
CA ASP A 207 3.43 7.85 -3.43
C ASP A 207 3.24 6.44 -3.98
N ALA A 208 4.29 5.62 -3.97
CA ALA A 208 4.20 4.24 -4.39
C ALA A 208 5.00 3.34 -3.45
N ARG A 209 4.39 2.20 -3.11
CA ARG A 209 5.00 1.16 -2.27
C ARG A 209 4.77 -0.21 -2.89
N ILE A 210 5.84 -0.84 -3.34
CA ILE A 210 5.82 -2.17 -3.93
C ILE A 210 6.61 -3.09 -3.01
N ASN A 211 5.97 -4.17 -2.52
CA ASN A 211 6.68 -5.10 -1.66
C ASN A 211 7.72 -5.87 -2.47
N HIS A 212 8.83 -6.23 -1.83
CA HIS A 212 9.88 -7.02 -2.47
C HIS A 212 9.36 -8.35 -3.05
N ALA A 213 8.34 -8.97 -2.44
CA ALA A 213 7.75 -10.22 -2.92
C ALA A 213 7.10 -10.09 -4.30
N ASP A 214 6.47 -8.95 -4.58
CA ASP A 214 5.69 -8.68 -5.79
C ASP A 214 6.57 -8.24 -6.97
N LEU A 215 7.86 -8.00 -6.73
CA LEU A 215 8.83 -7.51 -7.71
C LEU A 215 9.52 -8.65 -8.47
N PRO A 216 9.84 -8.43 -9.76
CA PRO A 216 10.47 -9.42 -10.61
C PRO A 216 11.94 -9.58 -10.19
N LYS A 217 12.49 -10.77 -10.44
CA LYS A 217 13.91 -11.05 -10.20
C LYS A 217 14.75 -10.37 -11.29
N GLY A 218 15.94 -9.90 -10.92
CA GLY A 218 16.86 -9.20 -11.82
C GLY A 218 17.10 -7.74 -11.44
N SER A 219 17.80 -7.02 -12.31
CA SER A 219 18.16 -5.61 -12.13
C SER A 219 17.35 -4.71 -13.05
N PHE A 220 16.69 -3.70 -12.49
CA PHE A 220 15.79 -2.78 -13.18
C PHE A 220 16.12 -1.34 -12.81
N ARG A 221 16.14 -0.43 -13.80
CA ARG A 221 16.01 1.01 -13.54
C ARG A 221 14.59 1.29 -13.14
N VAL A 222 14.43 2.11 -12.11
CA VAL A 222 13.12 2.58 -11.67
C VAL A 222 12.84 3.93 -12.32
N GLY A 223 11.58 4.28 -12.51
CA GLY A 223 11.18 5.57 -13.04
C GLY A 223 9.72 5.87 -12.75
N ILE A 224 9.27 7.02 -13.26
CA ILE A 224 7.89 7.46 -13.19
C ILE A 224 7.39 7.78 -14.59
N LEU A 225 6.25 7.18 -14.94
CA LEU A 225 5.47 7.49 -16.13
C LEU A 225 4.21 8.23 -15.70
N LEU A 226 3.97 9.39 -16.29
CA LEU A 226 2.69 10.08 -16.22
C LEU A 226 1.93 9.86 -17.52
N LYS A 227 0.62 9.66 -17.39
CA LYS A 227 -0.32 9.57 -18.52
C LYS A 227 -1.51 10.48 -18.24
N ASN A 228 -1.70 11.50 -19.08
CA ASN A 228 -2.90 12.32 -19.06
C ASN A 228 -3.99 11.65 -19.90
N ASN A 229 -5.11 11.31 -19.27
CA ASN A 229 -6.19 10.58 -19.93
C ASN A 229 -7.04 11.47 -20.85
N LEU A 230 -7.04 12.79 -20.64
CA LEU A 230 -7.79 13.75 -21.46
C LEU A 230 -7.04 14.15 -22.73
N THR A 231 -5.73 14.38 -22.62
CA THR A 231 -4.91 14.83 -23.77
C THR A 231 -4.18 13.70 -24.46
N GLY A 232 -4.12 12.51 -23.85
CA GLY A 232 -3.29 11.40 -24.30
C GLY A 232 -1.79 11.65 -24.14
N ALA A 233 -1.38 12.69 -23.41
CA ALA A 233 0.03 12.96 -23.17
C ALA A 233 0.65 11.88 -22.27
N LYS A 234 1.76 11.29 -22.72
CA LYS A 234 2.59 10.31 -22.00
C LYS A 234 3.99 10.86 -21.85
N GLY A 235 4.52 10.83 -20.64
CA GLY A 235 5.89 11.27 -20.36
C GLY A 235 6.50 10.43 -19.26
N CYS A 236 7.75 10.03 -19.44
CA CYS A 236 8.46 9.14 -18.52
C CYS A 236 9.79 9.77 -18.12
N ILE A 237 10.18 9.60 -16.86
CA ILE A 237 11.49 9.94 -16.35
C ILE A 237 12.05 8.73 -15.58
N LEU A 238 13.24 8.29 -15.95
CA LEU A 238 13.94 7.21 -15.25
C LEU A 238 14.88 7.80 -14.20
N THR A 239 14.98 7.15 -13.05
CA THR A 239 15.98 7.47 -12.03
C THR A 239 17.33 6.85 -12.39
N ASP A 240 18.39 7.35 -11.78
CA ASP A 240 19.72 6.74 -11.86
C ASP A 240 19.86 5.53 -10.92
N GLU A 241 18.92 5.36 -9.99
CA GLU A 241 18.91 4.22 -9.08
C GLU A 241 18.40 2.92 -9.74
N MET A 242 19.04 1.83 -9.34
CA MET A 242 18.73 0.47 -9.76
C MET A 242 18.08 -0.29 -8.62
N TYR A 243 16.97 -0.97 -8.91
CA TYR A 243 16.45 -2.04 -8.08
C TYR A 243 17.10 -3.35 -8.52
N THR A 244 17.61 -4.15 -7.58
CA THR A 244 18.14 -5.49 -7.85
C THR A 244 17.53 -6.49 -6.88
N LYS A 245 17.07 -7.62 -7.43
CA LYS A 245 16.62 -8.79 -6.67
C LYS A 245 17.38 -10.01 -7.15
N GLU A 246 18.11 -10.62 -6.23
CA GLU A 246 18.88 -11.85 -6.48
C GLU A 246 17.95 -13.01 -6.89
N LEU A 247 18.53 -13.96 -7.64
CA LEU A 247 17.85 -15.14 -8.17
C LEU A 247 17.37 -16.09 -7.06
#